data_AF-A0A957SBL9-F1
#
_entry.id   AF-A0A957SBL9-F1
#
_cell.length_a   1.000
_cell.length_b   1.000
_cell.length_c   1.000
_cell.angle_alpha   90.00
_cell.angle_beta   90.00
_cell.angle_gamma   90.00
#
_symmetry.space_group_name_H-M   'P 1'
#
loop_
_entity.id
_entity.type
_entity.pdbx_description
1 polymer ?
#
loop_
_entity_poly.entity_id
_entity_poly.type
_entity_poly.pdbx_seq_one_letter_code
_entity_poly.pdbx_strand_id
1 'polypeptide(L)'
;PPTTSAADRYKASFWGGIYMYFSLNPKYSFPSPEPITPTAQPDRQVLNQYLAYQETLLQHLDEAAAVDLVKTMVPIEKFVRFNLGDCLKILVYHDELHIGQAQRVYAQLDNTAQPETVVYR
;
A
#
# COMPACT_ATOMS: atom_id res chain seq x y z
N PRO A 1 24.00 11.52 -25.89
CA PRO A 1 22.90 12.03 -25.03
C PRO A 1 22.95 11.36 -23.65
N PRO A 2 22.79 12.12 -22.53
CA PRO A 2 22.81 11.51 -21.21
C PRO A 2 21.58 10.61 -21.07
N THR A 3 21.81 9.32 -20.82
CA THR A 3 20.78 8.33 -20.56
C THR A 3 20.26 8.57 -19.15
N THR A 4 19.36 9.55 -18.99
CA THR A 4 18.55 9.71 -17.78
C THR A 4 17.89 8.37 -17.50
N SER A 5 18.23 7.74 -16.37
CA SER A 5 17.72 6.41 -16.02
C SER A 5 16.19 6.47 -15.91
N ALA A 6 15.51 5.33 -16.10
CA ALA A 6 14.05 5.29 -15.95
C ALA A 6 13.57 5.81 -14.58
N ALA A 7 14.41 5.63 -13.53
CA ALA A 7 14.16 6.11 -12.18
C ALA A 7 14.17 7.65 -12.05
N ASP A 8 14.94 8.35 -12.89
CA ASP A 8 15.05 9.82 -12.86
C ASP A 8 13.88 10.54 -13.55
N ARG A 9 12.93 9.80 -14.16
CA ARG A 9 11.83 10.36 -14.96
C ARG A 9 10.49 10.45 -14.25
N TYR A 10 10.30 9.74 -13.14
CA TYR A 10 9.01 9.76 -12.45
C TYR A 10 8.90 10.98 -11.52
N LYS A 11 7.88 11.81 -11.76
CA LYS A 11 7.40 12.85 -10.84
C LYS A 11 5.92 12.58 -10.58
N ALA A 12 5.54 12.58 -9.31
CA ALA A 12 4.14 12.38 -8.94
C ALA A 12 3.26 13.46 -9.60
N SER A 13 2.07 13.07 -10.05
CA SER A 13 1.11 14.08 -10.48
C SER A 13 0.67 14.93 -9.29
N PHE A 14 0.13 16.12 -9.55
CA PHE A 14 -0.39 16.98 -8.49
C PHE A 14 -1.44 16.25 -7.63
N TRP A 15 -2.40 15.57 -8.27
CA TRP A 15 -3.44 14.80 -7.57
C TRP A 15 -2.90 13.55 -6.88
N GLY A 16 -1.93 12.86 -7.48
CA GLY A 16 -1.26 11.71 -6.85
C GLY A 16 -0.47 12.12 -5.61
N GLY A 17 0.22 13.26 -5.65
CA GLY A 17 0.92 13.83 -4.50
C GLY A 17 -0.03 14.19 -3.35
N ILE A 18 -1.15 14.84 -3.66
CA ILE A 18 -2.20 15.15 -2.66
C ILE A 18 -2.74 13.86 -2.04
N TYR A 19 -3.08 12.87 -2.86
CA TYR A 19 -3.62 11.60 -2.38
C TYR A 19 -2.63 10.89 -1.45
N MET A 20 -1.36 10.74 -1.87
CA MET A 20 -0.32 10.12 -1.04
C MET A 20 -0.14 10.85 0.29
N TYR A 21 -0.17 12.18 0.30
CA TYR A 21 -0.05 12.96 1.55
C TYR A 21 -1.16 12.62 2.56
N PHE A 22 -2.40 12.50 2.09
CA PHE A 22 -3.53 12.17 2.97
C PHE A 22 -3.56 10.69 3.35
N SER A 23 -3.33 9.79 2.39
CA SER A 23 -3.50 8.35 2.59
C SER A 23 -2.33 7.68 3.30
N LEU A 24 -1.10 8.21 3.18
CA LEU A 24 0.10 7.62 3.78
C LEU A 24 0.48 8.25 5.12
N ASN A 25 -0.24 9.28 5.56
CA ASN A 25 0.04 9.97 6.82
C ASN A 25 -0.90 9.45 7.92
N PRO A 26 -0.38 8.85 9.00
CA PRO A 26 -1.19 8.26 10.07
C PRO A 26 -2.03 9.27 10.85
N LYS A 27 -1.78 10.58 10.67
CA LYS A 27 -2.60 11.65 11.24
C LYS A 27 -4.01 11.67 10.65
N TYR A 28 -4.19 11.19 9.43
CA TYR A 28 -5.48 11.16 8.76
C TYR A 28 -6.00 9.72 8.72
N SER A 29 -7.30 9.56 8.95
CA SER A 29 -8.00 8.27 8.89
C SER A 29 -9.30 8.47 8.15
N PHE A 30 -9.58 7.60 7.20
CA PHE A 30 -10.79 7.63 6.39
C PHE A 30 -11.57 6.33 6.60
N PRO A 31 -12.91 6.39 6.66
CA PRO A 31 -13.72 5.18 6.74
C PRO A 31 -13.58 4.36 5.45
N SER A 32 -13.56 3.04 5.58
CA SER A 32 -13.56 2.14 4.42
C SER A 32 -14.94 2.15 3.73
N PRO A 33 -15.00 2.29 2.41
CA PRO A 33 -16.22 2.07 1.64
C PRO A 33 -16.77 0.65 1.80
N GLU A 34 -18.10 0.50 1.83
CA GLU A 34 -18.78 -0.81 2.02
C GLU A 34 -18.23 -1.97 1.15
N PRO A 35 -17.89 -1.78 -0.14
CA PRO A 35 -17.42 -2.88 -0.98
C PRO A 35 -16.07 -3.48 -0.58
N ILE A 36 -15.26 -2.76 0.20
CA ILE A 36 -13.90 -3.16 0.60
C ILE A 36 -13.73 -3.24 2.11
N THR A 37 -14.82 -3.14 2.87
CA THR A 37 -14.79 -3.30 4.33
C THR A 37 -14.45 -4.75 4.69
N PRO A 38 -13.43 -5.00 5.52
CA PRO A 38 -13.08 -6.34 5.96
C PRO A 38 -14.22 -7.03 6.71
N THR A 39 -14.37 -8.34 6.49
CA THR A 39 -15.29 -9.17 7.29
C THR A 39 -14.83 -9.24 8.75
N ALA A 40 -15.79 -9.33 9.68
CA ALA A 40 -15.51 -9.46 11.12
C ALA A 40 -14.77 -10.75 11.49
N GLN A 41 -14.83 -11.79 10.64
CA GLN A 41 -14.17 -13.08 10.84
C GLN A 41 -13.39 -13.46 9.59
N PRO A 42 -12.13 -13.01 9.44
CA PRO A 42 -11.32 -13.32 8.27
C PRO A 42 -10.91 -14.80 8.26
N ASP A 43 -11.05 -15.43 7.09
CA ASP A 43 -10.51 -16.77 6.83
C ASP A 43 -9.00 -16.68 6.52
N ARG A 44 -8.21 -17.66 6.97
CA ARG A 44 -6.79 -17.82 6.63
C ARG A 44 -6.54 -17.89 5.13
N GLN A 45 -7.54 -18.29 4.33
CA GLN A 45 -7.46 -18.25 2.86
C GLN A 45 -7.12 -16.86 2.30
N VAL A 46 -7.43 -15.78 3.04
CA VAL A 46 -7.06 -14.41 2.66
C VAL A 46 -5.55 -14.23 2.47
N LEU A 47 -4.73 -15.01 3.19
CA LEU A 47 -3.28 -14.97 3.06
C LEU A 47 -2.82 -15.56 1.72
N ASN A 48 -3.47 -16.63 1.25
CA ASN A 48 -3.16 -17.20 -0.07
C ASN A 48 -3.50 -16.21 -1.19
N GLN A 49 -4.65 -15.54 -1.06
CA GLN A 49 -5.06 -14.52 -2.01
C GLN A 49 -4.13 -13.30 -1.99
N TYR A 50 -3.70 -12.87 -0.81
CA TYR A 50 -2.70 -11.81 -0.66
C TYR A 50 -1.38 -12.17 -1.35
N LEU A 51 -0.85 -13.37 -1.11
CA LEU A 51 0.39 -13.84 -1.75
C LEU A 51 0.27 -13.90 -3.29
N ALA A 52 -0.86 -14.39 -3.80
CA ALA A 52 -1.12 -14.38 -5.25
C ALA A 52 -1.16 -12.94 -5.80
N TYR A 53 -1.71 -11.98 -5.08
CA TYR A 53 -1.68 -10.57 -5.48
C TYR A 53 -0.26 -9.98 -5.45
N GLN A 54 0.59 -10.40 -4.50
CA GLN A 54 1.99 -9.97 -4.48
C GLN A 54 2.75 -10.50 -5.70
N GLU A 55 2.51 -11.74 -6.13
CA GLU A 55 3.10 -12.28 -7.37
C GLU A 55 2.63 -11.49 -8.60
N THR A 56 1.34 -11.18 -8.70
CA THR A 56 0.79 -10.34 -9.78
C THR A 56 1.38 -8.93 -9.75
N LEU A 57 1.56 -8.34 -8.57
CA LEU A 57 2.18 -7.02 -8.42
C LEU A 57 3.62 -7.03 -8.95
N LEU A 58 4.41 -8.05 -8.62
CA LEU A 58 5.77 -8.20 -9.14
C LEU A 58 5.80 -8.29 -10.67
N GLN A 59 4.90 -9.08 -11.26
CA GLN A 59 4.76 -9.17 -12.73
C GLN A 59 4.42 -7.81 -13.34
N HIS A 60 3.48 -7.07 -12.76
CA HIS A 60 3.13 -5.74 -13.25
C HIS A 60 4.26 -4.73 -13.10
N LEU A 61 5.09 -4.81 -12.05
CA LEU A 61 6.27 -3.97 -11.90
C LEU A 61 7.30 -4.26 -13.00
N ASP A 62 7.48 -5.53 -13.37
CA ASP A 62 8.36 -5.92 -14.49
C ASP A 62 7.82 -5.41 -15.83
N GLU A 63 6.53 -5.57 -16.10
CA GLU A 63 5.86 -5.07 -17.31
C GLU A 63 5.90 -3.53 -17.40
N ALA A 64 5.75 -2.86 -16.26
CA ALA A 64 5.74 -1.40 -16.17
C ALA A 64 7.07 -0.78 -16.61
N ALA A 65 8.18 -1.52 -16.53
CA ALA A 65 9.49 -1.06 -17.00
C ALA A 65 9.52 -0.78 -18.53
N ALA A 66 8.61 -1.39 -19.29
CA ALA A 66 8.53 -1.24 -20.74
C ALA A 66 7.61 -0.09 -21.21
N VAL A 67 6.91 0.59 -20.30
CA VAL A 67 5.92 1.64 -20.66
C VAL A 67 6.24 2.99 -20.02
N ASP A 68 5.66 4.06 -20.58
CA ASP A 68 5.78 5.40 -20.01
C ASP A 68 4.83 5.57 -18.81
N LEU A 69 5.38 5.48 -17.60
CA LEU A 69 4.62 5.51 -16.34
C LEU A 69 3.79 6.79 -16.14
N VAL A 70 4.19 7.91 -16.76
CA VAL A 70 3.52 9.21 -16.60
C VAL A 70 2.40 9.38 -17.62
N LYS A 71 2.57 8.85 -18.84
CA LYS A 71 1.56 8.95 -19.90
C LYS A 71 0.47 7.88 -19.80
N THR A 72 0.78 6.74 -19.22
CA THR A 72 -0.21 5.67 -19.02
C THR A 72 -1.14 6.05 -17.88
N MET A 73 -2.42 6.26 -18.20
CA MET A 73 -3.44 6.65 -17.22
C MET A 73 -4.28 5.44 -16.80
N VAL A 74 -4.42 5.23 -15.49
CA VAL A 74 -5.20 4.15 -14.90
C VAL A 74 -6.44 4.75 -14.22
N PRO A 75 -7.66 4.35 -14.63
CA PRO A 75 -8.88 4.70 -13.92
C PRO A 75 -9.03 3.84 -12.67
N ILE A 76 -8.99 4.46 -11.49
CA ILE A 76 -9.23 3.77 -10.21
C ILE A 76 -10.71 3.75 -9.88
N GLU A 77 -11.38 4.87 -10.13
CA GLU A 77 -12.82 5.05 -9.94
C GLU A 77 -13.39 5.89 -11.09
N LYS A 78 -14.73 5.97 -11.20
CA LYS A 78 -15.41 6.68 -12.30
C LYS A 78 -14.89 8.10 -12.55
N PHE A 79 -14.42 8.81 -11.52
CA PHE A 79 -13.92 10.18 -11.62
C PHE A 79 -12.47 10.37 -11.15
N VAL A 80 -11.78 9.29 -10.76
CA VAL A 80 -10.40 9.35 -10.26
C VAL A 80 -9.50 8.56 -11.18
N ARG A 81 -8.54 9.27 -11.78
CA ARG A 81 -7.51 8.70 -12.65
C ARG A 81 -6.15 9.14 -12.15
N PHE A 82 -5.23 8.20 -12.08
CA PHE A 82 -3.83 8.46 -11.78
C PHE A 82 -2.97 7.99 -12.94
N ASN A 83 -1.75 8.51 -13.05
CA ASN A 83 -0.79 7.88 -13.94
C ASN A 83 -0.30 6.56 -13.31
N LEU A 84 0.19 5.64 -14.12
CA LEU A 84 0.62 4.31 -13.67
C LEU A 84 1.68 4.39 -12.58
N GLY A 85 2.62 5.35 -12.67
CA GLY A 85 3.64 5.54 -11.64
C GLY A 85 3.05 5.94 -10.27
N ASP A 86 2.05 6.81 -10.24
CA ASP A 86 1.32 7.16 -9.03
C ASP A 86 0.59 5.94 -8.46
N CYS A 87 -0.09 5.15 -9.30
CA CYS A 87 -0.77 3.93 -8.88
C CYS A 87 0.17 2.93 -8.21
N LEU A 88 1.31 2.63 -8.87
CA LEU A 88 2.28 1.67 -8.36
C LEU A 88 2.90 2.14 -7.04
N LYS A 89 3.22 3.44 -6.92
CA LYS A 89 3.69 4.00 -5.64
C LYS A 89 2.66 3.89 -4.55
N ILE A 90 1.42 4.32 -4.81
CA ILE A 90 0.33 4.26 -3.83
C ILE A 90 0.16 2.81 -3.34
N LEU A 91 0.13 1.84 -4.26
CA LEU A 91 -0.08 0.44 -3.94
C LEU A 91 1.05 -0.14 -3.05
N VAL A 92 2.31 0.05 -3.44
CA VAL A 92 3.45 -0.46 -2.65
C VAL A 92 3.48 0.15 -1.25
N TYR A 93 3.33 1.48 -1.14
CA TYR A 93 3.32 2.14 0.17
C TYR A 93 2.11 1.73 1.02
N HIS A 94 0.95 1.53 0.40
CA HIS A 94 -0.25 1.06 1.10
C HIS A 94 -0.03 -0.34 1.71
N ASP A 95 0.61 -1.24 0.96
CA ASP A 95 0.96 -2.58 1.46
C ASP A 95 1.96 -2.51 2.62
N GLU A 96 3.02 -1.69 2.50
CA GLU A 96 3.99 -1.49 3.59
C GLU A 96 3.32 -0.98 4.88
N LEU A 97 2.37 -0.04 4.76
CA LEU A 97 1.63 0.47 5.90
C LEU A 97 0.77 -0.61 6.57
N HIS A 98 0.12 -1.49 5.80
CA HIS A 98 -0.67 -2.59 6.34
C HIS A 98 0.18 -3.68 7.00
N ILE A 99 1.34 -4.01 6.44
CA ILE A 99 2.29 -4.90 7.11
C ILE A 99 2.76 -4.29 8.43
N GLY A 100 3.08 -2.99 8.45
CA GLY A 100 3.42 -2.28 9.68
C GLY A 100 2.29 -2.28 10.71
N GLN A 101 1.03 -2.15 10.28
CA GLN A 101 -0.15 -2.29 11.16
C GLN A 101 -0.23 -3.70 11.76
N ALA A 102 -0.08 -4.75 10.94
CA ALA A 102 -0.11 -6.15 11.38
C ALA A 102 1.01 -6.45 12.39
N GLN A 103 2.22 -5.95 12.15
CA GLN A 103 3.35 -6.08 13.08
C GLN A 103 3.09 -5.42 14.42
N ARG A 104 2.49 -4.22 14.43
CA ARG A 104 2.12 -3.53 15.68
C ARG A 104 1.08 -4.31 16.48
N VAL A 105 0.05 -4.84 15.82
CA VAL A 105 -0.97 -5.68 16.47
C VAL A 105 -0.31 -6.96 17.03
N TYR A 106 0.55 -7.62 16.25
CA TYR A 106 1.27 -8.80 16.69
C TYR A 106 2.12 -8.52 17.94
N ALA A 107 2.88 -7.44 17.95
CA ALA A 107 3.67 -7.03 19.11
C ALA A 107 2.79 -6.71 20.34
N GLN A 108 1.63 -6.09 20.16
CA GLN A 108 0.68 -5.85 21.26
C GLN A 108 0.14 -7.14 21.85
N LEU A 109 -0.22 -8.11 21.01
CA LEU A 109 -0.69 -9.42 21.45
C LEU A 109 0.40 -10.21 22.18
N ASP A 110 1.65 -10.16 21.68
CA ASP A 110 2.80 -10.82 22.30
C ASP A 110 3.15 -10.20 23.66
N ASN A 111 3.17 -8.86 23.76
CA ASN A 111 3.36 -8.16 25.03
C ASN A 111 2.23 -8.41 26.03
N THR A 112 1.00 -8.62 25.56
CA THR A 112 -0.15 -8.97 26.43
C THR A 112 -0.07 -10.43 26.92
N ALA A 113 0.68 -11.30 26.23
CA ALA A 113 0.89 -12.69 26.61
C ALA A 113 1.99 -12.89 27.67
N GLN A 114 2.77 -11.86 27.99
CA GLN A 114 3.73 -11.84 29.11
C GLN A 114 3.08 -11.06 30.28
N PRO A 115 2.45 -11.71 31.28
CA PRO A 115 1.95 -10.97 32.43
C PRO A 115 3.14 -10.32 33.15
N GLU A 116 3.01 -9.02 33.37
CA GLU A 116 3.98 -8.19 34.08
C GLU A 116 4.48 -8.89 35.36
N THR A 117 5.75 -9.30 35.37
CA THR A 117 6.44 -9.51 36.64
C THR A 117 6.64 -8.13 37.27
N VAL A 118 5.66 -7.72 38.07
CA VAL A 118 5.78 -6.57 38.98
C VAL A 118 6.89 -6.90 39.98
N VAL A 119 8.11 -6.44 39.70
CA VAL A 119 9.18 -6.41 40.69
C VAL A 119 9.01 -5.14 41.49
N TYR A 120 8.35 -5.26 42.64
CA TYR A 120 8.38 -4.21 43.66
C TYR A 120 9.84 -4.02 44.11
N ARG A 121 10.35 -2.79 43.97
CA ARG A 121 11.50 -2.30 44.74
C ARG A 121 11.09 -1.05 45.47
#